data_AF-A0A7T8HI08-F1
#
_entry.id   AF-A0A7T8HI08-F1
#
_cell.length_a   1.000
_cell.length_b   1.000
_cell.length_c   1.000
_cell.angle_alpha   90.00
_cell.angle_beta   90.00
_cell.angle_gamma   90.00
#
_symmetry.space_group_name_H-M   'P 1'
#
loop_
_entity.id
_entity.type
_entity.pdbx_description
1 polymer ?
#
loop_
_entity_poly.entity_id
_entity_poly.type
_entity_poly.pdbx_seq_one_letter_code
_entity_poly.pdbx_strand_id
1 'polypeptide(L)'
;QALGLQFLLQPQYLSPSIRRISDQNQPAELIPQFSTIEYTLTRAPTLPPVFLFVVDTCLDEEELGALKESLQMSLSLLPPHALVGLITFGKMVQ
;
A
#
# COMPACT_ATOMS: atom_id res chain seq x y z
N GLN A 1 4.59 35.15 -0.15
CA GLN A 1 3.20 34.87 0.25
C GLN A 1 3.24 33.83 1.36
N ALA A 2 2.76 34.19 2.55
CA ALA A 2 2.57 33.23 3.63
C ALA A 2 1.22 32.54 3.39
N LEU A 3 1.23 31.22 3.25
CA LEU A 3 0.00 30.45 3.20
C LEU A 3 -0.55 30.34 4.62
N GLY A 4 -1.71 30.95 4.85
CA GLY A 4 -2.48 30.76 6.07
C GLY A 4 -3.06 29.35 6.06
N LEU A 5 -2.32 28.38 6.60
CA LEU A 5 -2.87 27.05 6.84
C LEU A 5 -3.96 27.20 7.90
N GLN A 6 -5.17 26.75 7.57
CA GLN A 6 -6.40 27.00 8.36
C GLN A 6 -6.32 26.52 9.83
N PHE A 7 -5.37 25.63 10.15
CA PHE A 7 -5.11 25.12 11.50
C PHE A 7 -3.96 25.82 12.25
N LEU A 8 -3.11 26.59 11.58
CA LEU A 8 -1.93 27.21 12.18
C LEU A 8 -2.08 28.73 12.19
N LEU A 9 -2.22 29.30 13.39
CA LEU A 9 -2.33 30.75 13.63
C LEU A 9 -1.01 31.52 13.37
N GLN A 10 0.03 30.85 12.88
CA GLN A 10 1.35 31.43 12.62
C GLN A 10 1.82 31.19 11.19
N PRO A 11 2.50 32.17 10.56
CA PRO A 11 3.04 32.02 9.21
C PRO A 11 4.16 30.99 9.18
N GLN A 12 4.06 30.03 8.26
CA GLN A 12 5.08 28.99 8.06
C GLN A 12 6.12 29.41 7.01
N TYR A 13 7.37 29.03 7.23
CA TYR A 13 8.42 29.18 6.23
C TYR A 13 8.31 28.07 5.18
N LEU A 14 8.10 28.47 3.93
CA LEU A 14 8.02 27.55 2.80
C LEU A 14 9.40 26.95 2.49
N SER A 15 9.42 25.65 2.16
CA SER A 15 10.64 24.99 1.70
C SER A 15 11.13 25.60 0.37
N PRO A 16 12.44 25.54 0.05
CA PRO A 16 12.98 26.10 -1.19
C PRO A 16 12.30 25.56 -2.46
N SER A 17 11.83 24.31 -2.42
CA SER A 17 11.15 23.63 -3.52
C SER A 17 9.81 24.26 -3.89
N ILE A 18 9.14 24.97 -2.96
CA ILE A 18 7.82 25.56 -3.15
C ILE A 18 7.92 27.10 -3.34
N ARG A 19 9.09 27.62 -3.70
CA ARG A 19 9.35 29.06 -3.87
C ARG A 19 8.80 29.65 -5.18
N ARG A 20 8.33 28.81 -6.11
CA ARG A 20 7.79 29.19 -7.44
C ARG A 20 6.25 29.22 -7.54
N ILE A 21 5.53 29.19 -6.42
CA ILE A 21 4.06 29.29 -6.43
C ILE A 21 3.66 30.64 -7.04
N SER A 22 2.78 30.60 -8.03
CA SER A 22 2.10 31.78 -8.59
C SER A 22 0.62 31.45 -8.77
N ASP A 23 -0.23 32.45 -8.98
CA ASP A 23 -1.69 32.23 -9.16
C ASP A 23 -2.02 31.35 -10.37
N GLN A 24 -1.11 31.26 -11.36
CA GLN A 24 -1.23 30.37 -12.51
C GLN A 24 -0.59 28.99 -12.30
N ASN A 25 0.18 28.81 -11.22
CA ASN A 25 0.92 27.58 -10.92
C ASN A 25 0.87 27.31 -9.41
N GLN A 26 -0.33 27.07 -8.91
CA GLN A 26 -0.58 26.73 -7.51
C GLN A 26 -0.38 25.22 -7.28
N PRO A 27 0.19 24.83 -6.14
CA PRO A 27 0.31 23.42 -5.78
C PRO A 27 -1.08 22.83 -5.55
N ALA A 28 -1.20 21.53 -5.81
CA ALA A 28 -2.47 20.80 -5.73
C ALA A 28 -3.13 20.92 -4.34
N GLU A 29 -2.33 21.04 -3.28
CA GLU A 29 -2.77 21.27 -1.89
C GLU A 29 -3.65 22.50 -1.67
N LEU A 30 -3.67 23.47 -2.59
CA LEU A 30 -4.45 24.70 -2.46
C LEU A 30 -5.73 24.71 -3.30
N ILE A 31 -5.90 23.71 -4.17
CA ILE A 31 -7.07 23.63 -5.04
C ILE A 31 -8.21 22.98 -4.24
N PRO A 32 -9.37 23.65 -4.04
CA PRO A 32 -10.45 23.13 -3.20
C PRO A 32 -11.01 21.77 -3.63
N GLN A 33 -10.85 21.42 -4.92
CA GLN A 33 -11.27 20.13 -5.47
C GLN A 33 -10.36 18.98 -5.03
N PHE A 34 -9.14 19.27 -4.54
CA PHE A 34 -8.17 18.32 -4.03
C PHE A 34 -8.13 18.35 -2.50
N SER A 35 -9.29 18.06 -1.88
CA SER A 35 -9.41 18.00 -0.42
C SER A 35 -8.73 16.77 0.21
N THR A 36 -8.47 15.74 -0.59
CA THR A 36 -7.72 14.53 -0.22
C THR A 36 -6.52 14.37 -1.14
N ILE A 37 -5.31 14.34 -0.59
CA ILE A 37 -4.06 14.29 -1.33
C ILE A 37 -3.17 13.17 -0.78
N GLU A 38 -2.58 12.40 -1.68
CA GLU A 38 -1.57 11.39 -1.38
C GLU A 38 -0.19 11.90 -1.77
N TYR A 39 0.78 11.80 -0.86
CA TYR A 39 2.16 12.22 -1.11
C TYR A 39 3.08 11.00 -1.19
N THR A 40 3.78 10.85 -2.31
CA THR A 40 4.80 9.82 -2.48
C THR A 40 6.15 10.31 -2.00
N LEU A 41 6.68 9.72 -0.93
CA LEU A 41 8.02 10.02 -0.42
C LEU A 41 9.08 9.24 -1.20
N THR A 42 10.12 9.92 -1.70
CA THR A 42 11.18 9.31 -2.51
C THR A 42 12.16 8.43 -1.73
N ARG A 43 12.11 8.44 -0.40
CA ARG A 43 13.10 7.76 0.47
C ARG A 43 12.50 6.72 1.41
N ALA A 44 11.27 6.27 1.17
CA ALA A 44 10.71 5.16 1.93
C ALA A 44 11.30 3.84 1.42
N PRO A 45 11.90 2.98 2.27
CA PRO A 45 12.30 1.64 1.85
C PRO A 45 11.04 0.85 1.48
N THR A 46 10.92 0.46 0.21
CA THR A 46 9.84 -0.40 -0.28
C THR A 46 10.25 -1.85 -0.09
N LEU A 47 9.79 -2.48 0.98
CA LEU A 47 9.93 -3.92 1.14
C LEU A 47 8.95 -4.64 0.18
N PRO A 48 9.34 -5.80 -0.39
CA PRO A 48 8.42 -6.60 -1.15
C PRO A 48 7.24 -7.06 -0.27
N PRO A 49 6.02 -7.15 -0.81
CA PRO A 49 4.88 -7.66 -0.06
C PRO A 49 5.08 -9.14 0.29
N VAL A 50 4.60 -9.55 1.47
CA VAL A 50 4.73 -10.93 1.97
C VAL A 50 3.33 -11.56 2.07
N PHE A 51 3.16 -12.74 1.46
CA PHE A 51 1.94 -13.52 1.51
C PHE A 51 2.23 -14.88 2.16
N LEU A 52 1.60 -15.14 3.31
CA LEU A 52 1.71 -16.41 4.02
C LEU A 52 0.40 -17.17 3.91
N PHE A 53 0.42 -18.29 3.19
CA PHE A 53 -0.72 -19.19 3.07
C PHE A 53 -0.68 -20.18 4.23
N VAL A 54 -1.72 -20.20 5.05
CA VAL A 54 -1.87 -21.16 6.16
C VAL A 54 -3.06 -22.05 5.85
N VAL A 55 -2.79 -23.31 5.55
CA VAL A 55 -3.73 -24.23 4.90
C VAL A 55 -4.05 -25.40 5.83
N ASP A 56 -5.34 -25.61 6.09
CA ASP A 56 -5.81 -26.82 6.78
C ASP A 56 -5.77 -28.01 5.80
N THR A 57 -5.29 -29.15 6.30
CA THR A 57 -5.23 -30.42 5.57
C THR A 57 -6.21 -31.46 6.09
N CYS A 58 -6.98 -31.15 7.14
CA CYS A 58 -8.05 -31.99 7.69
C CYS A 58 -9.35 -31.89 6.88
N LEU A 59 -9.26 -31.86 5.55
CA LEU A 59 -10.38 -31.72 4.61
C LEU A 59 -10.50 -32.98 3.75
N ASP A 60 -11.68 -33.22 3.20
CA ASP A 60 -11.89 -34.28 2.21
C ASP A 60 -11.18 -33.94 0.89
N GLU A 61 -10.86 -34.95 0.07
CA GLU A 61 -10.03 -34.78 -1.14
C GLU A 61 -10.63 -33.79 -2.16
N GLU A 62 -11.95 -33.74 -2.28
CA GLU A 62 -12.65 -32.83 -3.19
C GLU A 62 -12.46 -31.36 -2.78
N GLU A 63 -12.65 -31.07 -1.48
CA GLU A 63 -12.48 -29.73 -0.93
C GLU A 63 -11.01 -29.29 -0.98
N LEU A 64 -10.09 -30.20 -0.66
CA LEU A 64 -8.66 -29.93 -0.76
C LEU A 64 -8.23 -29.70 -2.21
N GLY A 65 -8.82 -30.42 -3.16
CA GLY A 65 -8.66 -30.20 -4.59
C GLY A 65 -9.06 -28.79 -5.02
N ALA A 66 -10.27 -28.37 -4.67
CA ALA A 66 -10.77 -27.03 -4.97
C ALA A 66 -9.93 -25.92 -4.29
N LEU A 67 -9.45 -26.16 -3.07
CA LEU A 67 -8.56 -25.25 -2.35
C LEU A 67 -7.22 -25.09 -3.08
N LYS A 68 -6.64 -26.18 -3.57
CA LYS A 68 -5.39 -26.14 -4.34
C LYS A 68 -5.54 -25.33 -5.62
N GLU A 69 -6.63 -25.49 -6.37
CA GLU A 69 -6.90 -24.70 -7.58
C GLU A 69 -7.03 -23.21 -7.25
N SER A 70 -7.76 -22.89 -6.17
CA SER A 70 -7.92 -21.51 -5.70
C SER A 70 -6.59 -20.87 -5.27
N LEU A 71 -5.72 -21.63 -4.59
CA LEU A 71 -4.38 -21.20 -4.22
C LEU A 71 -3.49 -20.98 -5.45
N GLN A 72 -3.52 -21.90 -6.42
CA GLN A 72 -2.76 -21.77 -7.67
C GLN A 72 -3.17 -20.51 -8.45
N MET A 73 -4.48 -20.26 -8.57
CA MET A 73 -4.99 -19.03 -9.19
C MET A 73 -4.48 -17.79 -8.43
N SER A 74 -4.60 -17.78 -7.09
CA SER A 74 -4.16 -16.65 -6.27
C SER A 74 -2.66 -16.37 -6.43
N LEU A 75 -1.82 -17.41 -6.48
CA LEU A 75 -0.37 -17.28 -6.70
C LEU A 75 -0.03 -16.65 -8.05
N SER A 76 -0.82 -16.94 -9.10
CA SER A 76 -0.62 -16.34 -10.43
C SER A 76 -0.90 -14.83 -10.50
N LEU A 77 -1.67 -14.31 -9.53
CA LEU A 77 -2.03 -12.90 -9.44
C LEU A 77 -1.02 -12.08 -8.61
N LEU A 78 -0.09 -12.75 -7.92
CA LEU A 78 0.86 -12.07 -7.05
C LEU A 78 1.94 -11.33 -7.85
N PRO A 79 2.43 -10.18 -7.34
CA PRO A 79 3.59 -9.52 -7.93
C PRO A 79 4.80 -10.46 -7.98
N PRO A 80 5.64 -10.40 -9.02
CA PRO A 80 6.75 -11.33 -9.21
C PRO A 80 7.84 -11.24 -8.14
N HIS A 81 7.90 -10.13 -7.39
CA HIS A 81 8.86 -9.91 -6.31
C HIS A 81 8.24 -10.13 -4.92
N ALA A 82 6.99 -10.60 -4.85
CA ALA A 82 6.35 -10.92 -3.58
C ALA A 82 7.04 -12.12 -2.92
N LEU A 83 7.19 -12.07 -1.61
CA LEU A 83 7.66 -13.20 -0.82
C LEU A 83 6.46 -14.07 -0.47
N VAL A 84 6.56 -15.38 -0.74
CA VAL A 84 5.48 -16.34 -0.48
C VAL A 84 5.95 -17.39 0.51
N GLY A 85 5.15 -17.62 1.55
CA GLY A 85 5.29 -18.73 2.49
C GLY A 85 4.06 -19.62 2.47
N LEU A 86 4.25 -20.90 2.79
CA LEU A 86 3.18 -21.87 2.97
C LEU A 86 3.39 -22.59 4.30
N ILE A 87 2.34 -22.65 5.11
CA ILE A 87 2.25 -23.47 6.30
C ILE A 87 1.03 -24.37 6.12
N THR A 88 1.19 -25.65 6.37
CA THR A 88 0.10 -26.62 6.37
C THR A 88 -0.11 -27.15 7.78
N PHE A 89 -1.36 -27.34 8.17
CA PHE A 89 -1.68 -27.89 9.48
C PHE A 89 -2.74 -28.98 9.38
N GLY A 90 -2.65 -29.93 10.30
CA GLY A 90 -3.61 -30.99 10.51
C GLY A 90 -3.32 -31.63 11.87
N LYS A 91 -2.97 -32.92 11.89
CA LYS A 91 -2.43 -33.54 13.11
C LYS A 91 -1.05 -33.00 13.49
N MET A 92 -0.26 -32.59 12.50
CA MET A 92 1.07 -31.98 12.65
C MET A 92 1.08 -30.65 11.89
N VAL A 93 1.97 -29.74 12.27
CA VAL A 93 2.21 -28.47 11.55
C VAL A 93 3.50 -28.63 10.74
N GLN A 94 3.46 -28.24 9.47
CA GLN A 94 4.59 -28.28 8.53
C GLN A 94 4.69 -26.97 7.76
#